data_AF-A0A931DLT3-F1
#
_entry.id   AF-A0A931DLT3-F1
#
_cell.length_a   1.000
_cell.length_b   1.000
_cell.length_c   1.000
_cell.angle_alpha   90.00
_cell.angle_beta   90.00
_cell.angle_gamma   90.00
#
_symmetry.space_group_name_H-M   'P 1'
#
loop_
_entity.id
_entity.type
_entity.pdbx_description
1 polymer ?
#
loop_
_entity_poly.entity_id
_entity_poly.type
_entity_poly.pdbx_seq_one_letter_code
_entity_poly.pdbx_strand_id
1 'polypeptide(L)'
;MTHDPRLLLKGTDWSSLEHAEGPAEDTPVHLSRLLDEDAGVRSEALERLEETLLPGGALFSATAPAALFVAAILADPRTLGQWKSPHPWYDLRHPFRARLLEWLDDLAENAVRGDPDRPAAADACRAARPAVHDAVSPYIDDPDPIVREAALGAACALLKASDLAERRPEAAARVRRVLATCGGRRERAVAILALGRWGHDTTPLLADPDPAVRVCAALSPGLAGNPQATRVLLDALQDPAAADAWFTVPLPQFDGWFRFTLLAALLERTTAFEDVLPAALAVARITSDFTVDRDWGPLLARAFPRPYVPGDPLTAAQRAFLGALAGNFGCFRDDIPDRLPWLHGAGLPGARPAVQALLDRTP
;
A
#
# COMPACT_ATOMS: atom_id res chain seq x y z
N MET A 1 -19.45 -4.04 21.65
CA MET A 1 -19.11 -4.58 22.98
C MET A 1 -17.59 -4.75 23.03
N THR A 2 -16.91 -3.97 23.85
CA THR A 2 -15.47 -4.14 24.07
C THR A 2 -15.27 -5.37 24.95
N HIS A 3 -14.60 -6.40 24.46
CA HIS A 3 -14.32 -7.62 25.24
C HIS A 3 -13.28 -7.29 26.32
N ASP A 4 -13.42 -7.83 27.54
CA ASP A 4 -12.40 -7.64 28.57
C ASP A 4 -11.09 -8.34 28.13
N PRO A 5 -9.97 -7.60 27.96
CA PRO A 5 -8.71 -8.17 27.49
C PRO A 5 -8.21 -9.29 28.39
N ARG A 6 -8.49 -9.25 29.70
CA ARG A 6 -8.10 -10.33 30.64
C ARG A 6 -8.88 -11.61 30.41
N LEU A 7 -10.16 -11.50 30.01
CA LEU A 7 -10.97 -12.66 29.68
C LEU A 7 -10.51 -13.28 28.36
N LEU A 8 -10.09 -12.48 27.38
CA LEU A 8 -9.52 -12.99 26.13
C LEU A 8 -8.23 -13.80 26.37
N LEU A 9 -7.33 -13.31 27.23
CA LEU A 9 -6.12 -14.06 27.58
C LEU A 9 -6.41 -15.39 28.25
N LYS A 10 -7.31 -15.41 29.24
CA LYS A 10 -7.61 -16.61 30.04
C LYS A 10 -8.55 -17.59 29.33
N GLY A 11 -9.43 -17.09 28.46
CA GLY A 11 -10.44 -17.89 27.77
C GLY A 11 -9.97 -18.50 26.46
N THR A 12 -8.79 -18.12 25.99
CA THR A 12 -8.18 -18.67 24.76
C THR A 12 -7.25 -19.83 25.14
N ASP A 13 -7.38 -20.96 24.44
CA ASP A 13 -6.53 -22.13 24.63
C ASP A 13 -5.24 -21.99 23.81
N TRP A 14 -4.29 -21.19 24.31
CA TRP A 14 -3.08 -20.81 23.55
C TRP A 14 -2.15 -21.99 23.21
N SER A 15 -2.18 -23.08 23.99
CA SER A 15 -1.37 -24.27 23.72
C SER A 15 -1.86 -25.09 22.52
N SER A 16 -3.12 -24.92 22.10
CA SER A 16 -3.64 -25.51 20.85
C SER A 16 -3.45 -24.60 19.63
N LEU A 17 -2.91 -23.40 19.82
CA LEU A 17 -2.62 -22.45 18.75
C LEU A 17 -1.13 -22.45 18.41
N GLU A 18 -0.84 -21.97 17.21
CA GLU A 18 0.52 -21.87 16.67
C GLU A 18 0.78 -20.43 16.24
N HIS A 19 2.07 -20.11 16.21
CA HIS A 19 2.67 -18.93 15.61
C HIS A 19 3.91 -19.37 14.81
N ALA A 20 4.68 -18.44 14.26
CA ALA A 20 5.81 -18.76 13.37
C ALA A 20 6.88 -19.69 13.95
N GLU A 21 7.07 -19.68 15.26
CA GLU A 21 8.10 -20.47 15.95
C GLU A 21 7.56 -21.77 16.58
N GLY A 22 6.31 -22.14 16.28
CA GLY A 22 5.67 -23.34 16.84
C GLY A 22 4.48 -23.01 17.77
N PRO A 23 4.26 -23.77 18.86
CA PRO A 23 3.14 -23.56 19.78
C PRO A 23 3.13 -22.16 20.40
N ALA A 24 1.96 -21.55 20.54
CA ALA A 24 1.79 -20.16 20.97
C ALA A 24 1.61 -19.98 22.49
N GLU A 25 2.14 -20.89 23.32
CA GLU A 25 2.00 -20.87 24.79
C GLU A 25 2.62 -19.63 25.46
N ASP A 26 3.61 -19.02 24.80
CA ASP A 26 4.32 -17.82 25.22
C ASP A 26 3.62 -16.52 24.80
N THR A 27 2.77 -16.56 23.77
CA THR A 27 2.05 -15.40 23.22
C THR A 27 1.28 -14.60 24.28
N PRO A 28 0.57 -15.21 25.26
CA PRO A 28 -0.10 -14.48 26.32
C PRO A 28 0.81 -13.58 27.16
N VAL A 29 2.08 -13.99 27.34
CA VAL A 29 3.06 -13.20 28.09
C VAL A 29 3.34 -11.91 27.33
N HIS A 30 3.58 -11.99 26.02
CA HIS A 30 3.82 -10.83 25.17
C HIS A 30 2.60 -9.91 25.09
N LEU A 31 1.38 -10.47 24.92
CA LEU A 31 0.14 -9.68 24.94
C LEU A 31 -0.07 -8.94 26.26
N SER A 32 0.23 -9.57 27.40
CA SER A 32 0.12 -8.91 28.70
C SER A 32 1.11 -7.74 28.86
N ARG A 33 2.29 -7.85 28.26
CA ARG A 33 3.34 -6.81 28.27
C ARG A 33 3.01 -5.59 27.42
N LEU A 34 2.06 -5.67 26.49
CA LEU A 34 1.52 -4.48 25.80
C LEU A 34 0.84 -3.49 26.76
N LEU A 35 0.51 -3.95 27.97
CA LEU A 35 -0.09 -3.17 29.04
C LEU A 35 0.90 -2.90 30.19
N ASP A 36 2.21 -3.06 29.97
CA ASP A 36 3.23 -2.68 30.94
C ASP A 36 3.30 -1.15 31.10
N GLU A 37 3.76 -0.66 32.25
CA GLU A 37 3.98 0.78 32.48
C GLU A 37 5.22 1.28 31.72
N ASP A 38 6.23 0.41 31.52
CA ASP A 38 7.45 0.72 30.79
C ASP A 38 7.21 0.72 29.27
N ALA A 39 7.51 1.85 28.63
CA ALA A 39 7.37 2.01 27.18
C ALA A 39 8.29 1.11 26.34
N GLY A 40 9.48 0.79 26.84
CA GLY A 40 10.41 -0.15 26.22
C GLY A 40 9.83 -1.56 26.22
N VAL A 41 9.30 -2.01 27.36
CA VAL A 41 8.67 -3.34 27.49
C VAL A 41 7.47 -3.47 26.55
N ARG A 42 6.62 -2.44 26.45
CA ARG A 42 5.50 -2.43 25.49
C ARG A 42 5.97 -2.51 24.04
N SER A 43 7.05 -1.81 23.70
CA SER A 43 7.56 -1.73 22.32
C SER A 43 8.20 -3.06 21.89
N GLU A 44 9.03 -3.66 22.75
CA GLU A 44 9.63 -4.99 22.55
C GLU A 44 8.55 -6.06 22.44
N ALA A 45 7.50 -5.98 23.28
CA ALA A 45 6.40 -6.93 23.21
C ALA A 45 5.64 -6.88 21.88
N LEU A 46 5.44 -5.69 21.31
CA LEU A 46 4.77 -5.54 20.03
C LEU A 46 5.64 -6.03 18.87
N GLU A 47 6.93 -5.70 18.87
CA GLU A 47 7.90 -6.22 17.88
C GLU A 47 7.91 -7.76 17.89
N ARG A 48 7.94 -8.35 19.09
CA ARG A 48 7.91 -9.80 19.23
C ARG A 48 6.62 -10.43 18.67
N LEU A 49 5.47 -9.77 18.85
CA LEU A 49 4.19 -10.22 18.28
C LEU A 49 4.17 -10.06 16.76
N GLU A 50 4.78 -9.01 16.20
CA GLU A 50 4.94 -8.84 14.75
C GLU A 50 5.75 -9.96 14.13
N GLU A 51 6.90 -10.29 14.72
CA GLU A 51 7.79 -11.35 14.26
C GLU A 51 7.16 -12.75 14.33
N THR A 52 6.30 -13.00 15.32
CA THR A 52 5.72 -14.33 15.56
C THR A 52 4.35 -14.53 14.93
N LEU A 53 3.48 -13.52 14.92
CA LEU A 53 2.09 -13.65 14.50
C LEU A 53 1.81 -13.12 13.09
N LEU A 54 2.75 -12.35 12.51
CA LEU A 54 2.62 -11.76 11.18
C LEU A 54 3.95 -11.68 10.38
N PRO A 55 4.92 -12.62 10.51
CA PRO A 55 6.18 -12.53 9.76
C PRO A 55 5.93 -12.55 8.26
N GLY A 56 6.39 -11.51 7.57
CA GLY A 56 6.19 -11.36 6.12
C GLY A 56 4.71 -11.35 5.69
N GLY A 57 3.78 -11.10 6.62
CA GLY A 57 2.34 -11.14 6.37
C GLY A 57 1.70 -12.52 6.37
N ALA A 58 2.39 -13.57 6.83
CA ALA A 58 1.80 -14.90 7.04
C ALA A 58 0.89 -14.90 8.27
N LEU A 59 -0.25 -15.60 8.21
CA LEU A 59 -1.23 -15.63 9.30
C LEU A 59 -1.21 -16.98 10.02
N PHE A 60 -1.25 -16.96 11.35
CA PHE A 60 -1.23 -18.14 12.19
C PHE A 60 -2.52 -18.25 13.03
N SER A 61 -2.77 -19.43 13.60
CA SER A 61 -3.98 -19.66 14.38
C SER A 61 -4.07 -18.78 15.64
N ALA A 62 -2.92 -18.36 16.19
CA ALA A 62 -2.84 -17.38 17.28
C ALA A 62 -3.11 -15.91 16.86
N THR A 63 -3.06 -15.60 15.56
CA THR A 63 -3.14 -14.21 15.07
C THR A 63 -4.51 -13.58 15.34
N ALA A 64 -5.62 -14.31 15.11
CA ALA A 64 -6.96 -13.74 15.33
C ALA A 64 -7.29 -13.48 16.82
N PRO A 65 -7.01 -14.39 17.77
CA PRO A 65 -7.18 -14.09 19.20
C PRO A 65 -6.31 -12.93 19.68
N ALA A 66 -5.06 -12.83 19.20
CA ALA A 66 -4.20 -11.69 19.49
C ALA A 66 -4.78 -10.38 18.94
N ALA A 67 -5.37 -10.39 17.74
CA ALA A 67 -6.06 -9.24 17.15
C ALA A 67 -7.18 -8.71 18.03
N LEU A 68 -8.01 -9.61 18.54
CA LEU A 68 -9.11 -9.26 19.45
C LEU A 68 -8.58 -8.67 20.76
N PHE A 69 -7.47 -9.18 21.28
CA PHE A 69 -6.82 -8.62 22.46
C PHE A 69 -6.29 -7.20 22.18
N VAL A 70 -5.55 -7.01 21.09
CA VAL A 70 -5.02 -5.69 20.71
C VAL A 70 -6.15 -4.67 20.51
N ALA A 71 -7.21 -5.07 19.82
CA ALA A 71 -8.42 -4.26 19.66
C ALA A 71 -9.04 -3.88 21.01
N ALA A 72 -9.12 -4.82 21.96
CA ALA A 72 -9.68 -4.59 23.29
C ALA A 72 -8.87 -3.59 24.13
N ILE A 73 -7.56 -3.48 23.92
CA ILE A 73 -6.69 -2.59 24.71
C ILE A 73 -6.53 -1.18 24.11
N LEU A 74 -7.04 -0.90 22.91
CA LEU A 74 -6.85 0.41 22.25
C LEU A 74 -7.29 1.60 23.13
N ALA A 75 -8.35 1.42 23.93
CA ALA A 75 -8.89 2.44 24.83
C ALA A 75 -8.15 2.52 26.18
N ASP A 76 -7.20 1.62 26.46
CA ASP A 76 -6.44 1.63 27.70
C ASP A 76 -5.53 2.86 27.77
N PRO A 77 -5.51 3.63 28.87
CA PRO A 77 -4.69 4.83 29.00
C PRO A 77 -3.19 4.59 28.73
N ARG A 78 -2.67 3.39 28.99
CA ARG A 78 -1.25 3.06 28.76
C ARG A 78 -0.87 3.09 27.28
N THR A 79 -1.86 2.97 26.38
CA THR A 79 -1.65 3.13 24.93
C THR A 79 -1.40 4.57 24.48
N LEU A 80 -1.65 5.56 25.35
CA LEU A 80 -1.29 6.97 25.11
C LEU A 80 0.23 7.23 25.19
N GLY A 81 0.99 6.28 25.74
CA GLY A 81 2.44 6.39 25.83
C GLY A 81 3.12 6.40 24.45
N GLN A 82 4.41 6.73 24.44
CA GLN A 82 5.22 6.65 23.22
C GLN A 82 5.63 5.21 22.95
N TRP A 83 5.65 4.84 21.67
CA TRP A 83 6.40 3.69 21.17
C TRP A 83 7.87 4.10 21.04
N LYS A 84 8.76 3.22 21.44
CA LYS A 84 10.21 3.39 21.26
C LYS A 84 10.65 2.43 20.19
N SER A 85 11.10 2.97 19.05
CA SER A 85 11.68 2.11 18.04
C SER A 85 12.91 1.40 18.60
N PRO A 86 13.02 0.07 18.41
CA PRO A 86 14.23 -0.69 18.72
C PRO A 86 15.38 -0.32 17.75
N HIS A 87 15.07 0.38 16.66
CA HIS A 87 16.02 0.80 15.64
C HIS A 87 16.42 2.28 15.84
N PRO A 88 17.70 2.58 16.18
CA PRO A 88 18.15 3.93 16.54
C PRO A 88 17.97 5.00 15.46
N TRP A 89 17.83 4.62 14.20
CA TRP A 89 17.64 5.52 13.06
C TRP A 89 16.17 5.90 12.82
N TYR A 90 15.22 5.29 13.52
CA TYR A 90 13.80 5.64 13.52
C TYR A 90 13.46 6.51 14.73
N ASP A 91 13.86 7.78 14.70
CA ASP A 91 13.52 8.77 15.75
C ASP A 91 12.21 9.50 15.42
N LEU A 92 11.12 8.75 15.28
CA LEU A 92 9.78 9.30 15.21
C LEU A 92 9.11 9.06 16.56
N ARG A 93 8.71 10.15 17.23
CA ARG A 93 7.80 10.07 18.38
C ARG A 93 6.46 9.55 17.88
N HIS A 94 6.30 8.23 17.93
CA HIS A 94 5.11 7.55 17.47
C HIS A 94 4.24 7.19 18.68
N PRO A 95 2.96 7.59 18.73
CA PRO A 95 2.05 7.12 19.76
C PRO A 95 1.96 5.59 19.72
N PHE A 96 2.02 4.93 20.88
CA PHE A 96 1.95 3.47 20.96
C PHE A 96 0.62 2.95 20.40
N ARG A 97 -0.48 3.66 20.67
CA ARG A 97 -1.78 3.38 20.03
C ARG A 97 -1.72 3.38 18.51
N ALA A 98 -1.00 4.32 17.90
CA ALA A 98 -0.88 4.37 16.44
C ALA A 98 -0.16 3.13 15.91
N ARG A 99 0.89 2.64 16.60
CA ARG A 99 1.56 1.38 16.21
C ARG A 99 0.64 0.16 16.36
N LEU A 100 -0.17 0.10 17.42
CA LEU A 100 -1.18 -0.97 17.57
C LEU A 100 -2.22 -0.94 16.44
N LEU A 101 -2.64 0.25 16.01
CA LEU A 101 -3.58 0.42 14.89
C LEU A 101 -2.95 -0.01 13.56
N GLU A 102 -1.70 0.33 13.30
CA GLU A 102 -0.94 -0.14 12.13
C GLU A 102 -0.79 -1.66 12.12
N TRP A 103 -0.52 -2.28 13.27
CA TRP A 103 -0.47 -3.74 13.36
C TRP A 103 -1.84 -4.38 13.01
N LEU A 104 -2.95 -3.76 13.42
CA LEU A 104 -4.29 -4.18 13.02
C LEU A 104 -4.58 -3.93 11.53
N ASP A 105 -3.99 -2.89 10.93
CA ASP A 105 -4.03 -2.64 9.48
C ASP A 105 -3.33 -3.76 8.71
N ASP A 106 -2.07 -4.06 9.08
CA ASP A 106 -1.28 -5.15 8.49
C ASP A 106 -2.04 -6.48 8.56
N LEU A 107 -2.63 -6.79 9.73
CA LEU A 107 -3.48 -7.96 9.88
C LEU A 107 -4.68 -7.96 8.94
N ALA A 108 -5.40 -6.84 8.86
CA ALA A 108 -6.60 -6.72 8.02
C ALA A 108 -6.26 -6.88 6.53
N GLU A 109 -5.18 -6.27 6.07
CA GLU A 109 -4.67 -6.41 4.69
C GLU A 109 -4.32 -7.86 4.37
N ASN A 110 -3.58 -8.53 5.25
CA ASN A 110 -3.20 -9.93 5.05
C ASN A 110 -4.40 -10.87 5.11
N ALA A 111 -5.41 -10.59 5.97
CA ALA A 111 -6.64 -11.36 6.02
C ALA A 111 -7.52 -11.21 4.77
N VAL A 112 -7.41 -10.08 4.06
CA VAL A 112 -8.04 -9.85 2.74
C VAL A 112 -7.30 -10.60 1.65
N ARG A 113 -5.96 -10.52 1.62
CA ARG A 113 -5.12 -11.27 0.67
C ARG A 113 -5.33 -12.78 0.80
N GLY A 114 -5.53 -13.25 2.04
CA GLY A 114 -5.61 -14.66 2.37
C GLY A 114 -4.24 -15.33 2.44
N ASP A 115 -4.25 -16.58 2.90
CA ASP A 115 -3.07 -17.43 3.00
C ASP A 115 -3.46 -18.83 2.51
N PRO A 116 -3.04 -19.23 1.28
CA PRO A 116 -3.35 -20.54 0.73
C PRO A 116 -2.78 -21.71 1.54
N ASP A 117 -1.67 -21.49 2.25
CA ASP A 117 -1.03 -22.51 3.08
C ASP A 117 -1.74 -22.62 4.44
N ARG A 118 -2.40 -21.55 4.90
CA ARG A 118 -3.10 -21.47 6.19
C ARG A 118 -4.51 -20.85 6.07
N PRO A 119 -5.43 -21.46 5.30
CA PRO A 119 -6.74 -20.87 5.05
C PRO A 119 -7.58 -20.67 6.32
N ALA A 120 -7.48 -21.58 7.29
CA ALA A 120 -8.21 -21.49 8.56
C ALA A 120 -7.78 -20.29 9.42
N ALA A 121 -6.49 -19.95 9.45
CA ALA A 121 -5.98 -18.79 10.16
C ALA A 121 -6.48 -17.49 9.50
N ALA A 122 -6.46 -17.45 8.17
CA ALA A 122 -7.03 -16.35 7.41
C ALA A 122 -8.52 -16.18 7.73
N ASP A 123 -9.31 -17.27 7.66
CA ASP A 123 -10.75 -17.25 7.99
C ASP A 123 -11.04 -16.76 9.42
N ALA A 124 -10.25 -17.19 10.41
CA ALA A 124 -10.38 -16.71 11.78
C ALA A 124 -10.12 -15.19 11.87
N CYS A 125 -9.11 -14.68 11.17
CA CYS A 125 -8.84 -13.24 11.10
C CYS A 125 -9.99 -12.49 10.42
N ARG A 126 -10.62 -13.08 9.38
CA ARG A 126 -11.82 -12.50 8.74
C ARG A 126 -12.99 -12.42 9.72
N ALA A 127 -13.21 -13.49 10.50
CA ALA A 127 -14.28 -13.55 11.50
C ALA A 127 -14.10 -12.50 12.61
N ALA A 128 -12.85 -12.13 12.94
CA ALA A 128 -12.55 -11.09 13.93
C ALA A 128 -12.82 -9.65 13.44
N ARG A 129 -12.87 -9.41 12.12
CA ARG A 129 -12.94 -8.05 11.53
C ARG A 129 -14.05 -7.16 12.10
N PRO A 130 -15.30 -7.61 12.31
CA PRO A 130 -16.34 -6.72 12.83
C PRO A 130 -15.97 -6.14 14.21
N ALA A 131 -15.43 -6.98 15.09
CA ALA A 131 -15.02 -6.56 16.43
C ALA A 131 -13.78 -5.64 16.39
N VAL A 132 -12.82 -5.94 15.52
CA VAL A 132 -11.65 -5.07 15.31
C VAL A 132 -12.07 -3.71 14.75
N HIS A 133 -12.95 -3.68 13.76
CA HIS A 133 -13.50 -2.42 13.21
C HIS A 133 -14.23 -1.60 14.27
N ASP A 134 -15.06 -2.24 15.10
CA ASP A 134 -15.75 -1.56 16.21
C ASP A 134 -14.77 -0.88 17.17
N ALA A 135 -13.62 -1.51 17.43
CA ALA A 135 -12.58 -0.95 18.28
C ALA A 135 -11.76 0.16 17.61
N VAL A 136 -11.53 0.08 16.29
CA VAL A 136 -10.75 1.06 15.50
C VAL A 136 -11.56 2.32 15.20
N SER A 137 -12.86 2.19 14.89
CA SER A 137 -13.73 3.28 14.42
C SER A 137 -13.68 4.58 15.26
N PRO A 138 -13.62 4.53 16.62
CA PRO A 138 -13.49 5.73 17.46
C PRO A 138 -12.25 6.59 17.19
N TYR A 139 -11.20 6.03 16.58
CA TYR A 139 -9.92 6.72 16.38
C TYR A 139 -9.78 7.36 15.00
N ILE A 140 -10.78 7.18 14.11
CA ILE A 140 -10.77 7.78 12.76
C ILE A 140 -10.74 9.32 12.83
N ASP A 141 -11.35 9.91 13.85
CA ASP A 141 -11.37 11.35 14.13
C ASP A 141 -10.68 11.73 15.46
N ASP A 142 -9.68 10.95 15.87
CA ASP A 142 -8.81 11.23 17.04
C ASP A 142 -8.14 12.63 16.95
N PRO A 143 -7.93 13.36 18.06
CA PRO A 143 -7.21 14.64 18.00
C PRO A 143 -5.75 14.51 17.53
N ASP A 144 -5.08 13.38 17.78
CA ASP A 144 -3.71 13.14 17.36
C ASP A 144 -3.65 12.73 15.87
N PRO A 145 -2.96 13.50 15.00
CA PRO A 145 -2.90 13.20 13.57
C PRO A 145 -2.26 11.85 13.24
N ILE A 146 -1.30 11.38 14.05
CA ILE A 146 -0.64 10.10 13.80
C ILE A 146 -1.59 8.95 14.14
N VAL A 147 -2.35 9.08 15.24
CA VAL A 147 -3.38 8.09 15.61
C VAL A 147 -4.50 8.05 14.58
N ARG A 148 -4.97 9.21 14.10
CA ARG A 148 -5.98 9.26 13.01
C ARG A 148 -5.50 8.57 11.75
N GLU A 149 -4.26 8.85 11.33
CA GLU A 149 -3.73 8.27 10.10
C GLU A 149 -3.67 6.74 10.18
N ALA A 150 -3.15 6.20 11.29
CA ALA A 150 -3.11 4.77 11.54
C ALA A 150 -4.53 4.15 11.61
N ALA A 151 -5.47 4.83 12.28
CA ALA A 151 -6.87 4.39 12.35
C ALA A 151 -7.55 4.39 10.97
N LEU A 152 -7.25 5.38 10.12
CA LEU A 152 -7.74 5.45 8.75
C LEU A 152 -7.19 4.31 7.89
N GLY A 153 -5.90 3.96 8.04
CA GLY A 153 -5.29 2.78 7.41
C GLY A 153 -6.06 1.51 7.76
N ALA A 154 -6.11 1.19 9.06
CA ALA A 154 -6.80 0.00 9.56
C ALA A 154 -8.29 -0.05 9.16
N ALA A 155 -9.01 1.07 9.31
CA ALA A 155 -10.41 1.15 8.88
C ALA A 155 -10.56 0.94 7.36
N CYS A 156 -9.62 1.46 6.56
CA CYS A 156 -9.62 1.27 5.11
C CYS A 156 -9.48 -0.21 4.76
N ALA A 157 -8.51 -0.91 5.34
CA ALA A 157 -8.28 -2.33 5.12
C ALA A 157 -9.46 -3.20 5.59
N LEU A 158 -9.97 -2.95 6.80
CA LEU A 158 -11.12 -3.69 7.36
C LEU A 158 -12.38 -3.54 6.50
N LEU A 159 -12.67 -2.33 6.02
CA LEU A 159 -13.87 -2.01 5.23
C LEU A 159 -13.76 -2.39 3.75
N LYS A 160 -12.62 -2.90 3.28
CA LYS A 160 -12.53 -3.55 1.95
C LYS A 160 -13.49 -4.73 1.85
N ALA A 161 -13.65 -5.47 2.95
CA ALA A 161 -14.50 -6.63 3.00
C ALA A 161 -15.99 -6.25 2.84
N SER A 162 -16.73 -7.05 2.07
CA SER A 162 -18.13 -6.76 1.73
C SER A 162 -19.10 -6.97 2.89
N ASP A 163 -18.74 -7.83 3.84
CA ASP A 163 -19.48 -8.10 5.09
C ASP A 163 -19.56 -6.87 6.02
N LEU A 164 -18.65 -5.91 5.86
CA LEU A 164 -18.67 -4.64 6.58
C LEU A 164 -19.16 -3.45 5.72
N ALA A 165 -19.74 -3.70 4.54
CA ALA A 165 -20.15 -2.62 3.63
C ALA A 165 -21.14 -1.62 4.28
N GLU A 166 -22.02 -2.10 5.17
CA GLU A 166 -23.00 -1.25 5.88
C GLU A 166 -22.35 -0.24 6.83
N ARG A 167 -21.08 -0.44 7.22
CA ARG A 167 -20.33 0.45 8.12
C ARG A 167 -19.61 1.58 7.37
N ARG A 168 -19.47 1.47 6.05
CA ARG A 168 -18.78 2.46 5.20
C ARG A 168 -19.40 3.87 5.28
N PRO A 169 -20.74 4.06 5.26
CA PRO A 169 -21.32 5.40 5.33
C PRO A 169 -20.98 6.15 6.62
N GLU A 170 -20.98 5.47 7.77
CA GLU A 170 -20.61 6.08 9.05
C GLU A 170 -19.13 6.44 9.06
N ALA A 171 -18.24 5.52 8.69
CA ALA A 171 -16.81 5.77 8.59
C ALA A 171 -16.53 6.97 7.67
N ALA A 172 -17.15 7.00 6.49
CA ALA A 172 -17.01 8.11 5.54
C ALA A 172 -17.50 9.46 6.10
N ALA A 173 -18.53 9.47 6.93
CA ALA A 173 -18.96 10.70 7.61
C ALA A 173 -17.88 11.22 8.57
N ARG A 174 -17.21 10.34 9.31
CA ARG A 174 -16.06 10.70 10.17
C ARG A 174 -14.90 11.24 9.34
N VAL A 175 -14.52 10.54 8.27
CA VAL A 175 -13.43 10.96 7.37
C VAL A 175 -13.72 12.33 6.72
N ARG A 176 -14.97 12.61 6.33
CA ARG A 176 -15.34 13.93 5.80
C ARG A 176 -15.20 15.05 6.82
N ARG A 177 -15.48 14.79 8.11
CA ARG A 177 -15.22 15.77 9.18
C ARG A 177 -13.73 16.07 9.31
N VAL A 178 -12.89 15.04 9.27
CA VAL A 178 -11.43 15.16 9.27
C VAL A 178 -10.96 15.99 8.07
N LEU A 179 -11.43 15.68 6.86
CA LEU A 179 -11.09 16.45 5.65
C LEU A 179 -11.49 17.93 5.72
N ALA A 180 -12.55 18.28 6.45
CA ALA A 180 -13.00 19.65 6.62
C ALA A 180 -12.14 20.45 7.61
N THR A 181 -11.44 19.79 8.52
CA THR A 181 -10.67 20.43 9.59
C THR A 181 -9.16 20.30 9.42
N CYS A 182 -8.68 19.32 8.64
CA CYS A 182 -7.27 19.00 8.51
C CYS A 182 -6.64 19.69 7.30
N GLY A 183 -5.49 20.35 7.52
CA GLY A 183 -4.75 21.08 6.47
C GLY A 183 -3.62 20.29 5.80
N GLY A 184 -3.21 19.15 6.36
CA GLY A 184 -2.03 18.41 5.91
C GLY A 184 -2.28 17.61 4.62
N ARG A 185 -1.41 17.77 3.61
CA ARG A 185 -1.48 17.03 2.33
C ARG A 185 -1.61 15.52 2.52
N ARG A 186 -0.73 14.92 3.33
CA ARG A 186 -0.66 13.46 3.55
C ARG A 186 -1.96 12.92 4.13
N GLU A 187 -2.45 13.56 5.17
CA GLU A 187 -3.70 13.16 5.82
C GLU A 187 -4.89 13.24 4.85
N ARG A 188 -4.98 14.34 4.09
CA ARG A 188 -6.01 14.50 3.06
C ARG A 188 -5.92 13.39 2.00
N ALA A 189 -4.72 13.02 1.57
CA ALA A 189 -4.50 11.94 0.62
C ALA A 189 -5.01 10.59 1.16
N VAL A 190 -4.61 10.20 2.39
CA VAL A 190 -5.06 8.96 3.06
C VAL A 190 -6.59 8.91 3.15
N ALA A 191 -7.21 9.99 3.62
CA ALA A 191 -8.65 10.10 3.75
C ALA A 191 -9.39 9.93 2.42
N ILE A 192 -8.88 10.54 1.34
CA ILE A 192 -9.50 10.48 0.01
C ILE A 192 -9.37 9.09 -0.61
N LEU A 193 -8.21 8.44 -0.45
CA LEU A 193 -8.00 7.07 -0.90
C LEU A 193 -8.95 6.10 -0.19
N ALA A 194 -9.15 6.28 1.12
CA ALA A 194 -10.13 5.51 1.88
C ALA A 194 -11.56 5.72 1.36
N LEU A 195 -11.99 6.98 1.17
CA LEU A 195 -13.32 7.29 0.62
C LEU A 195 -13.54 6.67 -0.75
N GLY A 196 -12.58 6.79 -1.66
CA GLY A 196 -12.67 6.23 -3.00
C GLY A 196 -12.77 4.70 -2.97
N ARG A 197 -11.96 4.04 -2.14
CA ARG A 197 -11.97 2.58 -1.97
C ARG A 197 -13.27 2.05 -1.35
N TRP A 198 -13.97 2.87 -0.56
CA TRP A 198 -15.29 2.55 -0.03
C TRP A 198 -16.45 2.84 -1.01
N GLY A 199 -16.14 3.38 -2.20
CA GLY A 199 -17.12 3.68 -3.24
C GLY A 199 -17.81 5.04 -3.07
N HIS A 200 -17.25 5.94 -2.26
CA HIS A 200 -17.76 7.31 -2.17
C HIS A 200 -17.22 8.18 -3.32
N ASP A 201 -18.06 9.12 -3.76
CA ASP A 201 -17.70 10.05 -4.84
C ASP A 201 -16.55 10.97 -4.42
N THR A 202 -15.45 10.91 -5.17
CA THR A 202 -14.27 11.77 -5.04
C THR A 202 -14.14 12.77 -6.19
N THR A 203 -15.11 12.83 -7.12
CA THR A 203 -15.09 13.74 -8.28
C THR A 203 -14.87 15.21 -7.90
N PRO A 204 -15.49 15.77 -6.84
CA PRO A 204 -15.27 17.18 -6.47
C PRO A 204 -13.80 17.50 -6.16
N LEU A 205 -13.02 16.51 -5.74
CA LEU A 205 -11.62 16.65 -5.35
C LEU A 205 -10.66 16.61 -6.54
N LEU A 206 -11.15 16.31 -7.76
CA LEU A 206 -10.35 16.45 -8.98
C LEU A 206 -10.01 17.92 -9.31
N ALA A 207 -10.67 18.87 -8.66
CA ALA A 207 -10.42 20.31 -8.79
C ALA A 207 -9.63 20.90 -7.61
N ASP A 208 -9.12 20.06 -6.70
CA ASP A 208 -8.36 20.53 -5.54
C ASP A 208 -7.13 21.35 -5.96
N PRO A 209 -6.76 22.42 -5.24
CA PRO A 209 -5.53 23.15 -5.53
C PRO A 209 -4.26 22.28 -5.40
N ASP A 210 -4.26 21.30 -4.51
CA ASP A 210 -3.09 20.43 -4.30
C ASP A 210 -3.05 19.29 -5.35
N PRO A 211 -1.99 19.18 -6.17
CA PRO A 211 -1.87 18.12 -7.18
C PRO A 211 -1.90 16.71 -6.60
N ALA A 212 -1.30 16.49 -5.42
CA ALA A 212 -1.27 15.16 -4.80
C ALA A 212 -2.69 14.73 -4.41
N VAL A 213 -3.50 15.68 -3.95
CA VAL A 213 -4.91 15.44 -3.59
C VAL A 213 -5.75 15.12 -4.81
N ARG A 214 -5.58 15.86 -5.92
CA ARG A 214 -6.26 15.55 -7.19
C ARG A 214 -5.94 14.13 -7.65
N VAL A 215 -4.67 13.73 -7.56
CA VAL A 215 -4.22 12.40 -7.97
C VAL A 215 -4.80 11.31 -7.08
N CYS A 216 -4.78 11.48 -5.75
CA CYS A 216 -5.42 10.54 -4.83
C CYS A 216 -6.93 10.40 -5.09
N ALA A 217 -7.61 11.50 -5.42
CA ALA A 217 -9.01 11.45 -5.83
C ALA A 217 -9.19 10.68 -7.14
N ALA A 218 -8.34 10.93 -8.14
CA ALA A 218 -8.35 10.26 -9.44
C ALA A 218 -8.06 8.76 -9.35
N LEU A 219 -7.31 8.30 -8.35
CA LEU A 219 -7.04 6.89 -8.09
C LEU A 219 -8.26 6.11 -7.54
N SER A 220 -9.35 6.79 -7.18
CA SER A 220 -10.58 6.14 -6.76
C SER A 220 -11.08 5.12 -7.80
N PRO A 221 -11.40 3.86 -7.41
CA PRO A 221 -11.95 2.85 -8.32
C PRO A 221 -13.21 3.32 -9.06
N GLY A 222 -14.06 4.10 -8.40
CA GLY A 222 -15.28 4.66 -9.01
C GLY A 222 -15.00 5.65 -10.14
N LEU A 223 -13.78 6.15 -10.27
CA LEU A 223 -13.35 7.09 -11.31
C LEU A 223 -12.48 6.45 -12.40
N ALA A 224 -12.34 5.11 -12.42
CA ALA A 224 -11.53 4.42 -13.43
C ALA A 224 -11.98 4.75 -14.87
N GLY A 225 -13.29 4.88 -15.11
CA GLY A 225 -13.85 5.28 -16.41
C GLY A 225 -13.95 6.79 -16.64
N ASN A 226 -13.49 7.63 -15.70
CA ASN A 226 -13.63 9.08 -15.81
C ASN A 226 -12.44 9.69 -16.59
N PRO A 227 -12.68 10.37 -17.74
CA PRO A 227 -11.60 10.90 -18.57
C PRO A 227 -10.81 12.05 -17.90
N GLN A 228 -11.45 12.83 -17.02
CA GLN A 228 -10.76 13.86 -16.25
C GLN A 228 -9.83 13.22 -15.22
N ALA A 229 -10.25 12.14 -14.54
CA ALA A 229 -9.39 11.41 -13.62
C ALA A 229 -8.17 10.82 -14.35
N THR A 230 -8.36 10.21 -15.52
CA THR A 230 -7.24 9.71 -16.35
C THR A 230 -6.29 10.83 -16.75
N ARG A 231 -6.80 12.01 -17.13
CA ARG A 231 -5.97 13.18 -17.44
C ARG A 231 -5.15 13.64 -16.22
N VAL A 232 -5.74 13.67 -15.03
CA VAL A 232 -5.01 14.00 -13.79
C VAL A 232 -3.83 13.06 -13.56
N LEU A 233 -3.99 11.74 -13.83
CA LEU A 233 -2.89 10.79 -13.71
C LEU A 233 -1.80 11.02 -14.78
N LEU A 234 -2.19 11.32 -16.03
CA LEU A 234 -1.26 11.64 -17.11
C LEU A 234 -0.45 12.91 -16.83
N ASP A 235 -1.10 13.95 -16.31
CA ASP A 235 -0.49 15.23 -15.97
C ASP A 235 0.53 15.05 -14.83
N ALA A 236 0.18 14.26 -13.82
CA ALA A 236 1.09 13.92 -12.72
C ALA A 236 2.35 13.18 -13.21
N LEU A 237 2.18 12.25 -14.14
CA LEU A 237 3.27 11.46 -14.71
C LEU A 237 4.10 12.20 -15.76
N GLN A 238 3.81 13.48 -16.07
CA GLN A 238 4.75 14.31 -16.84
C GLN A 238 6.02 14.62 -16.04
N ASP A 239 5.91 14.67 -14.71
CA ASP A 239 7.03 14.80 -13.77
C ASP A 239 6.92 13.74 -12.65
N PRO A 240 7.29 12.49 -12.96
CA PRO A 240 7.14 11.39 -12.00
C PRO A 240 8.06 11.54 -10.78
N ALA A 241 9.18 12.26 -10.90
CA ALA A 241 10.06 12.54 -9.77
C ALA A 241 9.41 13.51 -8.78
N ALA A 242 8.73 14.56 -9.28
CA ALA A 242 7.94 15.44 -8.42
C ALA A 242 6.78 14.69 -7.75
N ALA A 243 6.11 13.79 -8.49
CA ALA A 243 5.04 12.97 -7.93
C ALA A 243 5.52 12.06 -6.79
N ASP A 244 6.66 11.41 -6.97
CA ASP A 244 7.29 10.57 -5.93
C ASP A 244 7.70 11.37 -4.69
N ALA A 245 8.04 12.66 -4.86
CA ALA A 245 8.42 13.55 -3.78
C ALA A 245 7.23 14.20 -3.04
N TRP A 246 5.97 13.97 -3.46
CA TRP A 246 4.81 14.58 -2.80
C TRP A 246 4.60 14.11 -1.37
N PHE A 247 5.06 12.90 -1.03
CA PHE A 247 4.98 12.32 0.29
C PHE A 247 6.38 11.92 0.75
N THR A 248 6.89 12.59 1.80
CA THR A 248 8.22 12.32 2.36
C THR A 248 8.34 10.95 3.02
N VAL A 249 7.21 10.45 3.51
CA VAL A 249 7.02 9.07 3.94
C VAL A 249 6.04 8.44 2.94
N PRO A 250 6.23 7.19 2.48
CA PRO A 250 5.24 6.52 1.64
C PRO A 250 3.86 6.49 2.30
N LEU A 251 2.80 6.55 1.51
CA LEU A 251 1.44 6.35 2.03
C LEU A 251 1.25 4.86 2.33
N PRO A 252 0.61 4.47 3.44
CA PRO A 252 0.47 3.06 3.81
C PRO A 252 -0.34 2.24 2.79
N GLN A 253 -1.17 2.90 1.97
CA GLN A 253 -1.94 2.24 0.91
C GLN A 253 -1.10 1.84 -0.32
N PHE A 254 0.15 2.30 -0.41
CA PHE A 254 1.00 2.13 -1.59
C PHE A 254 2.33 1.49 -1.24
N ASP A 255 2.79 0.62 -2.13
CA ASP A 255 4.07 -0.06 -2.05
C ASP A 255 5.04 0.51 -3.09
N GLY A 256 6.22 0.91 -2.63
CA GLY A 256 7.28 1.51 -3.44
C GLY A 256 7.04 2.98 -3.82
N TRP A 257 7.59 3.39 -4.96
CA TRP A 257 7.46 4.75 -5.48
C TRP A 257 6.02 5.05 -5.92
N PHE A 258 5.53 6.27 -5.67
CA PHE A 258 4.15 6.63 -5.97
C PHE A 258 3.81 6.47 -7.46
N ARG A 259 4.77 6.75 -8.34
CA ARG A 259 4.65 6.56 -9.79
C ARG A 259 4.24 5.15 -10.19
N PHE A 260 4.60 4.12 -9.41
CA PHE A 260 4.23 2.72 -9.71
C PHE A 260 2.71 2.55 -9.69
N THR A 261 2.06 3.08 -8.66
CA THR A 261 0.60 3.08 -8.55
C THR A 261 -0.04 3.89 -9.66
N LEU A 262 0.52 5.07 -9.99
CA LEU A 262 -0.03 5.91 -11.06
C LEU A 262 0.05 5.22 -12.43
N LEU A 263 1.17 4.57 -12.72
CA LEU A 263 1.38 3.83 -13.96
C LEU A 263 0.45 2.63 -14.07
N ALA A 264 0.32 1.83 -13.01
CA ALA A 264 -0.60 0.70 -13.00
C ALA A 264 -2.04 1.16 -13.29
N ALA A 265 -2.51 2.19 -12.58
CA ALA A 265 -3.84 2.74 -12.79
C ALA A 265 -4.02 3.34 -14.20
N LEU A 266 -2.99 4.01 -14.74
CA LEU A 266 -3.04 4.57 -16.09
C LEU A 266 -3.12 3.47 -17.17
N LEU A 267 -2.33 2.41 -17.01
CA LEU A 267 -2.33 1.27 -17.93
C LEU A 267 -3.67 0.52 -17.89
N GLU A 268 -4.30 0.38 -16.72
CA GLU A 268 -5.64 -0.23 -16.64
C GLU A 268 -6.72 0.59 -17.36
N ARG A 269 -6.55 1.92 -17.46
CA ARG A 269 -7.57 2.84 -18.01
C ARG A 269 -7.37 3.20 -19.48
N THR A 270 -6.24 2.82 -20.06
CA THR A 270 -5.85 3.14 -21.43
C THR A 270 -5.58 1.86 -22.20
N THR A 271 -5.68 1.90 -23.53
CA THR A 271 -5.42 0.74 -24.38
C THR A 271 -4.32 0.99 -25.39
N ALA A 272 -4.28 2.17 -26.02
CA ALA A 272 -3.21 2.54 -26.95
C ALA A 272 -1.94 2.96 -26.19
N PHE A 273 -0.78 2.69 -26.79
CA PHE A 273 0.49 3.13 -26.19
C PHE A 273 0.69 4.64 -26.36
N GLU A 274 0.16 5.20 -27.44
CA GLU A 274 0.20 6.61 -27.79
C GLU A 274 -0.46 7.48 -26.70
N ASP A 275 -1.53 6.98 -26.09
CA ASP A 275 -2.25 7.68 -25.01
C ASP A 275 -1.38 7.86 -23.75
N VAL A 276 -0.41 6.97 -23.55
CA VAL A 276 0.49 6.98 -22.38
C VAL A 276 1.92 7.39 -22.72
N LEU A 277 2.22 7.64 -24.00
CA LEU A 277 3.57 7.92 -24.49
C LEU A 277 4.24 9.08 -23.76
N PRO A 278 3.60 10.25 -23.53
CA PRO A 278 4.23 11.34 -22.79
C PRO A 278 4.69 10.93 -21.38
N ALA A 279 3.85 10.19 -20.66
CA ALA A 279 4.18 9.65 -19.34
C ALA A 279 5.29 8.60 -19.42
N ALA A 280 5.24 7.71 -20.43
CA ALA A 280 6.25 6.68 -20.65
C ALA A 280 7.64 7.30 -20.89
N LEU A 281 7.73 8.36 -21.69
CA LEU A 281 8.97 9.09 -21.94
C LEU A 281 9.49 9.80 -20.68
N ALA A 282 8.60 10.31 -19.83
CA ALA A 282 9.01 10.92 -18.56
C ALA A 282 9.56 9.90 -17.56
N VAL A 283 8.89 8.74 -17.44
CA VAL A 283 9.31 7.63 -16.59
C VAL A 283 10.63 7.03 -17.07
N ALA A 284 10.83 6.89 -18.39
CA ALA A 284 12.07 6.38 -18.97
C ALA A 284 13.31 7.19 -18.55
N ARG A 285 13.18 8.45 -18.13
CA ARG A 285 14.30 9.29 -17.67
C ARG A 285 14.77 9.01 -16.25
N ILE A 286 13.90 8.47 -15.39
CA ILE A 286 14.19 8.29 -13.95
C ILE A 286 14.20 6.82 -13.52
N THR A 287 13.81 5.92 -14.41
CA THR A 287 13.73 4.49 -14.14
C THR A 287 15.12 3.84 -14.13
N SER A 288 15.19 2.58 -13.66
CA SER A 288 16.41 1.78 -13.62
C SER A 288 16.13 0.29 -13.79
N ASP A 289 17.18 -0.51 -13.92
CA ASP A 289 17.06 -1.97 -13.94
C ASP A 289 16.50 -2.56 -12.62
N PHE A 290 16.49 -1.81 -11.51
CA PHE A 290 15.88 -2.25 -10.24
C PHE A 290 14.37 -2.04 -10.17
N THR A 291 13.78 -1.31 -11.11
CA THR A 291 12.35 -0.93 -11.06
C THR A 291 11.53 -1.53 -12.19
N VAL A 292 12.17 -2.29 -13.09
CA VAL A 292 11.63 -2.83 -14.35
C VAL A 292 10.19 -3.34 -14.21
N ASP A 293 9.96 -4.22 -13.24
CA ASP A 293 8.69 -4.93 -13.07
C ASP A 293 7.53 -3.99 -12.73
N ARG A 294 7.82 -2.79 -12.21
CA ARG A 294 6.83 -1.85 -11.66
C ARG A 294 6.66 -0.58 -12.49
N ASP A 295 7.58 -0.26 -13.40
CA ASP A 295 7.45 0.92 -14.28
C ASP A 295 7.66 0.62 -15.77
N TRP A 296 8.90 0.49 -16.25
CA TRP A 296 9.17 0.48 -17.70
C TRP A 296 8.94 -0.87 -18.39
N GLY A 297 8.94 -1.98 -17.66
CA GLY A 297 8.54 -3.30 -18.17
C GLY A 297 7.07 -3.32 -18.62
N PRO A 298 6.10 -2.96 -17.75
CA PRO A 298 4.69 -2.85 -18.15
C PRO A 298 4.43 -1.88 -19.31
N LEU A 299 5.16 -0.75 -19.36
CA LEU A 299 5.10 0.18 -20.48
C LEU A 299 5.65 -0.44 -21.78
N LEU A 300 6.70 -1.25 -21.69
CA LEU A 300 7.24 -1.99 -22.83
C LEU A 300 6.23 -3.02 -23.35
N ALA A 301 5.59 -3.78 -22.46
CA ALA A 301 4.53 -4.70 -22.85
C ALA A 301 3.33 -3.99 -23.51
N ARG A 302 3.00 -2.77 -23.08
CA ARG A 302 2.00 -1.93 -23.75
C ARG A 302 2.45 -1.46 -25.13
N ALA A 303 3.72 -1.09 -25.29
CA ALA A 303 4.29 -0.67 -26.58
C ALA A 303 4.41 -1.83 -27.59
N PHE A 304 4.62 -3.06 -27.09
CA PHE A 304 4.80 -4.27 -27.87
C PHE A 304 3.81 -5.37 -27.42
N PRO A 305 2.51 -5.21 -27.72
CA PRO A 305 1.49 -6.21 -27.36
C PRO A 305 1.68 -7.54 -28.12
N ARG A 306 2.49 -7.54 -29.18
CA ARG A 306 3.02 -8.72 -29.85
C ARG A 306 4.54 -8.60 -29.92
N PRO A 307 5.28 -9.72 -29.83
CA PRO A 307 6.72 -9.69 -29.99
C PRO A 307 7.13 -9.02 -31.31
N TYR A 308 8.10 -8.13 -31.24
CA TYR A 308 8.71 -7.49 -32.41
C TYR A 308 9.33 -8.55 -33.32
N VAL A 309 9.06 -8.45 -34.62
CA VAL A 309 9.66 -9.32 -35.64
C VAL A 309 10.84 -8.58 -36.26
N PRO A 310 12.06 -9.14 -36.21
CA PRO A 310 13.23 -8.52 -36.82
C PRO A 310 13.01 -8.20 -38.30
N GLY A 311 13.13 -6.91 -38.66
CA GLY A 311 12.94 -6.43 -40.03
C GLY A 311 11.68 -5.58 -40.23
N ASP A 312 10.71 -5.69 -39.32
CA ASP A 312 9.53 -4.82 -39.34
C ASP A 312 9.90 -3.39 -38.89
N PRO A 313 9.24 -2.35 -39.42
CA PRO A 313 9.46 -0.98 -38.98
C PRO A 313 8.84 -0.76 -37.58
N LEU A 314 9.60 -0.12 -36.69
CA LEU A 314 9.07 0.39 -35.42
C LEU A 314 8.13 1.57 -35.67
N THR A 315 7.03 1.66 -34.93
CA THR A 315 6.19 2.87 -34.92
C THR A 315 6.97 4.06 -34.32
N ALA A 316 6.53 5.28 -34.61
CA ALA A 316 7.16 6.48 -34.04
C ALA A 316 7.15 6.47 -32.50
N ALA A 317 6.06 6.00 -31.89
CA ALA A 317 5.92 5.89 -30.44
C ALA A 317 6.89 4.84 -29.86
N GLN A 318 6.96 3.65 -30.45
CA GLN A 318 7.90 2.59 -30.05
C GLN A 318 9.35 3.07 -30.15
N ARG A 319 9.72 3.71 -31.27
CA ARG A 319 11.06 4.25 -31.49
C ARG A 319 11.41 5.32 -30.46
N ALA A 320 10.49 6.24 -30.17
CA ALA A 320 10.70 7.29 -29.17
C ALA A 320 10.93 6.70 -27.77
N PHE A 321 10.11 5.73 -27.36
CA PHE A 321 10.23 5.13 -26.03
C PHE A 321 11.49 4.28 -25.88
N LEU A 322 11.81 3.43 -26.86
CA LEU A 322 13.06 2.66 -26.86
C LEU A 322 14.29 3.57 -26.89
N GLY A 323 14.23 4.67 -27.65
CA GLY A 323 15.29 5.68 -27.65
C GLY A 323 15.49 6.32 -26.27
N ALA A 324 14.40 6.65 -25.57
CA ALA A 324 14.47 7.19 -24.21
C ALA A 324 15.09 6.18 -23.22
N LEU A 325 14.71 4.90 -23.30
CA LEU A 325 15.29 3.85 -22.45
C LEU A 325 16.76 3.61 -22.76
N ALA A 326 17.15 3.55 -24.04
CA ALA A 326 18.54 3.36 -24.45
C ALA A 326 19.43 4.53 -24.03
N GLY A 327 18.88 5.75 -24.00
CA GLY A 327 19.56 6.95 -23.54
C GLY A 327 19.67 7.08 -22.00
N ASN A 328 18.96 6.25 -21.23
CA ASN A 328 19.05 6.25 -19.77
C ASN A 328 20.16 5.30 -19.30
N PHE A 329 21.19 5.86 -18.65
CA PHE A 329 22.32 5.08 -18.12
C PHE A 329 21.95 4.10 -17.01
N GLY A 330 20.82 4.32 -16.32
CA GLY A 330 20.28 3.44 -15.28
C GLY A 330 19.62 2.16 -15.81
N CYS A 331 19.32 2.10 -17.11
CA CYS A 331 18.76 0.91 -17.78
C CYS A 331 19.86 0.14 -18.52
N PHE A 332 19.71 -1.16 -18.75
CA PHE A 332 20.67 -1.98 -19.52
C PHE A 332 22.06 -2.14 -18.90
N ARG A 333 22.16 -2.24 -17.58
CA ARG A 333 23.37 -2.64 -16.88
C ARG A 333 23.59 -4.14 -17.02
N ASP A 334 24.83 -4.56 -17.29
CA ASP A 334 25.13 -5.96 -17.55
C ASP A 334 25.01 -6.86 -16.30
N ASP A 335 25.01 -6.28 -15.10
CA ASP A 335 24.96 -6.98 -13.82
C ASP A 335 23.55 -7.27 -13.28
N ILE A 336 22.49 -6.75 -13.93
CA ILE A 336 21.10 -6.89 -13.46
C ILE A 336 20.23 -7.52 -14.56
N PRO A 337 19.82 -8.80 -14.43
CA PRO A 337 19.10 -9.51 -15.50
C PRO A 337 17.59 -9.27 -15.54
N ASP A 338 17.00 -8.56 -14.57
CA ASP A 338 15.55 -8.43 -14.36
C ASP A 338 14.78 -7.86 -15.56
N ARG A 339 15.45 -7.13 -16.45
CA ARG A 339 14.89 -6.64 -17.72
C ARG A 339 14.70 -7.69 -18.81
N LEU A 340 15.45 -8.79 -18.76
CA LEU A 340 15.52 -9.75 -19.86
C LEU A 340 14.17 -10.42 -20.16
N PRO A 341 13.37 -10.84 -19.16
CA PRO A 341 12.04 -11.41 -19.43
C PRO A 341 11.14 -10.44 -20.20
N TRP A 342 11.14 -9.15 -19.85
CA TRP A 342 10.34 -8.12 -20.52
C TRP A 342 10.80 -7.86 -21.96
N LEU A 343 12.11 -7.73 -22.15
CA LEU A 343 12.69 -7.52 -23.49
C LEU A 343 12.43 -8.73 -24.40
N HIS A 344 12.66 -9.94 -23.90
CA HIS A 344 12.39 -11.17 -24.65
C HIS A 344 10.89 -11.33 -24.96
N GLY A 345 10.01 -11.02 -24.00
CA GLY A 345 8.56 -11.00 -24.22
C GLY A 345 8.13 -10.02 -25.31
N ALA A 346 8.81 -8.88 -25.41
CA ALA A 346 8.62 -7.89 -26.46
C ALA A 346 9.33 -8.23 -27.79
N GLY A 347 10.07 -9.34 -27.89
CA GLY A 347 10.86 -9.70 -29.09
C GLY A 347 12.07 -8.79 -29.32
N LEU A 348 12.55 -8.11 -28.28
CA LEU A 348 13.63 -7.12 -28.34
C LEU A 348 14.95 -7.68 -27.80
N PRO A 349 16.10 -7.15 -28.24
CA PRO A 349 17.40 -7.58 -27.74
C PRO A 349 17.65 -7.11 -26.30
N GLY A 350 18.35 -7.93 -25.52
CA GLY A 350 18.65 -7.67 -24.10
C GLY A 350 19.73 -6.62 -23.81
N ALA A 351 20.54 -6.26 -24.81
CA ALA A 351 21.72 -5.39 -24.66
C ALA A 351 21.52 -4.02 -25.32
N ARG A 352 21.97 -2.95 -24.66
CA ARG A 352 21.83 -1.57 -25.14
C ARG A 352 22.37 -1.36 -26.57
N PRO A 353 23.57 -1.85 -26.96
CA PRO A 353 24.07 -1.65 -28.32
C PRO A 353 23.18 -2.28 -29.39
N ALA A 354 22.55 -3.42 -29.09
CA ALA A 354 21.65 -4.09 -30.03
C ALA A 354 20.31 -3.36 -30.16
N VAL A 355 19.80 -2.76 -29.07
CA VAL A 355 18.64 -1.85 -29.13
C VAL A 355 18.98 -0.60 -29.94
N GLN A 356 20.16 -0.02 -29.75
CA GLN A 356 20.60 1.14 -30.53
C GLN A 356 20.69 0.82 -32.03
N ALA A 357 21.26 -0.33 -32.38
CA ALA A 357 21.33 -0.79 -33.77
C ALA A 357 19.94 -0.98 -34.40
N LEU A 358 18.92 -1.34 -33.61
CA LEU A 358 17.52 -1.39 -34.06
C LEU A 358 16.96 0.01 -34.32
N LEU A 359 17.27 0.98 -33.45
CA LEU A 359 16.85 2.38 -33.58
C LEU A 359 17.52 3.11 -34.75
N ASP A 360 18.73 2.71 -35.12
CA ASP A 360 19.48 3.33 -36.23
C ASP A 360 19.04 2.81 -37.61
N ARG A 361 18.22 1.75 -37.66
CA ARG A 361 17.59 1.29 -38.90
C ARG A 361 16.52 2.29 -39.33
N THR A 362 16.76 2.95 -40.46
CA THR A 362 15.80 3.85 -41.13
C THR A 362 14.53 3.06 -41.46
N PRO A 363 13.33 3.64 -41.29
CA PRO A 363 12.05 2.98 -41.63
C PRO A 363 11.96 2.54 -43.09
#